data_AF-A0A2N1U4Z8-F1
#
_entry.id   AF-A0A2N1U4Z8-F1
#
_cell.length_a   1.000
_cell.length_b   1.000
_cell.length_c   1.000
_cell.angle_alpha   90.00
_cell.angle_beta   90.00
_cell.angle_gamma   90.00
#
_symmetry.space_group_name_H-M   'P 1'
#
loop_
_entity.id
_entity.type
_entity.pdbx_description
1 polymer ?
#
loop_
_entity_poly.entity_id
_entity_poly.type
_entity_poly.pdbx_seq_one_letter_code
_entity_poly.pdbx_strand_id
1 'polypeptide(L)' 'MKPSEIAKEWLQKAQEDYGFASASLEDTEYFAQICFHFQQAAEKYLKAFIVANKLEFRAVHNLLELLDICKKQYPVLKK' A
#
# COMPACT_ATOMS: atom_id res chain seq x y z
N MET A 1 -9.60 1.08 -18.28
CA MET A 1 -9.09 -0.13 -17.61
C MET A 1 -10.11 -0.64 -16.61
N LYS A 2 -10.22 -1.96 -16.48
CA LYS A 2 -11.07 -2.61 -15.47
C LYS A 2 -10.45 -2.36 -14.08
N PRO A 3 -11.25 -2.26 -13.00
CA PRO A 3 -10.72 -2.11 -11.64
C PRO A 3 -9.68 -3.16 -11.27
N SER A 4 -9.80 -4.38 -11.79
CA SER A 4 -8.83 -5.46 -11.61
C SER A 4 -7.45 -5.17 -12.23
N GLU A 5 -7.38 -4.44 -13.33
CA GLU A 5 -6.12 -4.05 -13.97
C GLU A 5 -5.44 -2.94 -13.16
N ILE A 6 -6.21 -1.93 -12.75
CA ILE A 6 -5.71 -0.83 -11.91
C ILE A 6 -5.23 -1.35 -10.55
N ALA A 7 -5.95 -2.31 -9.95
CA ALA A 7 -5.52 -2.94 -8.71
C ALA A 7 -4.19 -3.70 -8.87
N LYS A 8 -3.98 -4.38 -10.01
CA LYS A 8 -2.70 -5.05 -10.31
C LYS A 8 -1.55 -4.06 -10.43
N GLU A 9 -1.76 -2.91 -11.07
CA GLU A 9 -0.73 -1.86 -11.14
C GLU A 9 -0.35 -1.34 -9.74
N TRP A 10 -1.33 -1.14 -8.85
CA TRP A 10 -1.04 -0.77 -7.47
C TRP A 10 -0.29 -1.85 -6.72
N LEU A 11 -0.66 -3.13 -6.89
CA LEU A 11 0.06 -4.26 -6.29
C LEU A 11 1.50 -4.33 -6.78
N GLN A 12 1.73 -4.15 -8.08
CA GLN A 12 3.08 -4.17 -8.65
C GLN A 12 3.94 -3.07 -8.04
N LYS A 13 3.45 -1.83 -8.00
CA LYS A 13 4.19 -0.71 -7.39
C LYS A 13 4.45 -0.93 -5.89
N ALA A 14 3.49 -1.51 -5.17
CA ALA A 14 3.67 -1.87 -3.76
C ALA A 14 4.78 -2.92 -3.57
N GLN A 15 4.84 -3.91 -4.46
CA GLN A 15 5.87 -4.95 -4.46
C GLN A 15 7.25 -4.38 -4.81
N GLU A 16 7.34 -3.43 -5.74
CA GLU A 16 8.58 -2.73 -6.08
C GLU A 16 9.14 -1.97 -4.86
N ASP A 17 8.31 -1.20 -4.15
CA ASP A 17 8.72 -0.51 -2.92
C ASP A 17 9.14 -1.48 -1.81
N TYR A 18 8.35 -2.53 -1.58
CA TYR A 18 8.65 -3.54 -0.56
C TYR A 18 9.95 -4.29 -0.87
N GLY A 19 10.12 -4.69 -2.13
CA GLY A 19 11.31 -5.41 -2.60
C GLY A 19 12.56 -4.55 -2.47
N PHE A 20 12.50 -3.28 -2.87
CA PHE A 20 13.59 -2.33 -2.70
C PHE A 20 13.97 -2.14 -1.22
N ALA A 21 12.99 -1.87 -0.36
CA ALA A 21 13.22 -1.70 1.08
C ALA A 21 13.81 -2.96 1.73
N SER A 22 13.29 -4.14 1.38
CA SER A 22 13.75 -5.42 1.92
C SER A 22 15.18 -5.74 1.48
N ALA A 23 15.50 -5.54 0.19
CA ALA A 23 16.83 -5.79 -0.33
C ALA A 23 17.87 -4.78 0.19
N SER A 24 17.44 -3.58 0.58
CA SER A 24 18.31 -2.51 1.09
C SER A 24 18.44 -2.51 2.62
N LEU A 25 17.83 -3.48 3.32
CA LEU A 25 17.77 -3.50 4.78
C LEU A 25 19.08 -3.95 5.43
N GLU A 26 19.82 -4.85 4.76
CA GLU A 26 21.12 -5.33 5.24
C GLU A 26 22.21 -4.29 4.94
N ASP A 27 23.08 -4.01 5.92
CA ASP A 27 24.25 -3.13 5.82
C ASP A 27 23.96 -1.71 5.29
N THR A 28 22.94 -1.06 5.87
CA THR A 28 22.51 0.28 5.50
C THR A 28 22.61 1.27 6.66
N GLU A 29 22.95 2.51 6.35
CA GLU A 29 22.82 3.66 7.26
C GLU A 29 21.56 4.49 6.94
N TYR A 30 20.84 4.14 5.87
CA TYR A 30 19.72 4.90 5.29
C TYR A 30 18.35 4.42 5.81
N PHE A 31 18.23 4.25 7.12
CA PHE A 31 17.01 3.72 7.75
C PHE A 31 15.76 4.56 7.46
N ALA A 32 15.90 5.90 7.38
CA ALA A 32 14.77 6.78 7.06
C ALA A 32 14.17 6.47 5.68
N GLN A 33 15.02 6.23 4.68
CA GLN A 33 14.62 5.88 3.32
C GLN A 33 13.95 4.50 3.29
N ILE A 34 14.47 3.54 4.05
CA ILE A 34 13.88 2.19 4.16
C ILE A 34 12.49 2.27 4.80
N CYS A 35 12.34 2.98 5.92
CA CYS A 35 11.05 3.23 6.55
C CYS A 35 10.08 3.92 5.58
N PHE A 36 10.55 4.89 4.79
CA PHE A 36 9.75 5.56 3.78
C PHE A 36 9.25 4.59 2.71
N HIS A 37 10.10 3.72 2.16
CA HIS A 37 9.66 2.73 1.17
C HIS A 37 8.71 1.68 1.75
N PHE A 38 8.91 1.23 2.99
CA PHE A 38 7.93 0.35 3.64
C PHE A 38 6.57 1.05 3.86
N GLN A 39 6.56 2.32 4.25
CA GLN A 39 5.34 3.11 4.36
C GLN A 39 4.64 3.24 2.99
N GLN A 40 5.41 3.50 1.93
CA GLN A 40 4.90 3.58 0.56
C GLN A 40 4.31 2.25 0.09
N ALA A 41 4.98 1.13 0.35
CA ALA A 41 4.46 -0.20 0.02
C ALA A 41 3.11 -0.44 0.71
N ALA A 42 3.01 -0.18 2.01
CA ALA A 42 1.77 -0.33 2.77
C ALA A 42 0.63 0.53 2.20
N GLU A 43 0.91 1.78 1.85
CA GLU A 43 -0.07 2.68 1.23
C GLU A 43 -0.60 2.13 -0.09
N LYS A 44 0.30 1.64 -0.95
CA LYS A 44 -0.03 1.13 -2.27
C LYS A 44 -0.78 -0.20 -2.18
N TYR A 45 -0.48 -1.07 -1.21
CA TYR A 45 -1.27 -2.27 -0.94
C TYR A 45 -2.72 -1.93 -0.53
N LEU A 46 -2.91 -0.95 0.36
CA LEU A 46 -4.25 -0.51 0.73
C LEU A 46 -5.01 0.07 -0.47
N LYS A 47 -4.34 0.88 -1.29
CA LYS A 47 -4.92 1.42 -2.54
C LYS A 47 -5.33 0.31 -3.51
N ALA A 48 -4.49 -0.72 -3.69
CA ALA A 48 -4.84 -1.89 -4.50
C ALA A 48 -6.10 -2.58 -3.99
N PHE A 49 -6.20 -2.78 -2.67
CA PHE A 49 -7.36 -3.40 -2.04
C PHE A 49 -8.64 -2.59 -2.27
N ILE A 50 -8.59 -1.27 -2.05
CA ILE A 50 -9.71 -0.35 -2.26
C ILE A 50 -10.22 -0.44 -3.70
N VAL A 51 -9.31 -0.37 -4.67
CA VAL A 51 -9.66 -0.45 -6.09
C VAL A 51 -10.23 -1.82 -6.46
N ALA A 52 -9.62 -2.91 -5.99
CA ALA A 52 -10.07 -4.28 -6.27
C ALA A 52 -11.51 -4.52 -5.77
N ASN A 53 -11.87 -3.93 -4.64
CA ASN A 53 -13.19 -4.04 -4.02
C ASN A 53 -14.16 -2.93 -4.45
N LYS A 54 -13.77 -2.07 -5.41
CA LYS A 54 -14.57 -0.92 -5.90
C LYS A 54 -15.04 0.01 -4.77
N LEU A 55 -14.22 0.16 -3.74
CA LEU A 55 -14.46 1.11 -2.66
C LEU A 55 -14.11 2.53 -3.12
N GLU A 56 -14.57 3.53 -2.35
CA GLU A 56 -14.28 4.94 -2.63
C GLU A 56 -12.77 5.20 -2.57
N PHE A 57 -12.15 5.34 -3.74
CA PHE A 57 -10.73 5.64 -3.84
C PHE A 57 -10.47 7.08 -3.43
N ARG A 58 -9.54 7.27 -2.49
CA ARG A 58 -9.04 8.59 -2.10
C ARG A 58 -7.55 8.71 -2.43
N ALA A 59 -7.21 9.76 -3.16
CA ALA A 59 -5.84 10.11 -3.51
C ALA A 59 -5.12 10.79 -2.32
N VAL A 60 -5.03 10.07 -1.19
CA VAL A 60 -4.35 10.53 0.03
C VAL A 60 -3.13 9.67 0.32
N HIS A 61 -2.20 10.24 1.09
CA HIS A 61 -0.99 9.56 1.58
C HIS A 61 -1.08 9.20 3.08
N ASN A 62 -2.30 9.05 3.58
CA ASN A 62 -2.58 8.73 4.98
C ASN A 62 -3.01 7.26 5.11
N LEU A 63 -2.16 6.43 5.72
CA LEU A 63 -2.43 5.00 5.92
C LEU A 63 -3.69 4.74 6.75
N LEU A 64 -3.96 5.54 7.77
CA LEU A 64 -5.13 5.34 8.65
C LEU A 64 -6.42 5.61 7.89
N GLU A 65 -6.46 6.69 7.10
CA GLU A 65 -7.63 6.99 6.26
C GLU A 65 -7.88 5.89 5.22
N LEU A 66 -6.83 5.37 4.59
CA LEU A 66 -6.95 4.26 3.64
C LEU A 66 -7.42 2.98 4.33
N LEU A 67 -6.89 2.67 5.52
CA LEU A 67 -7.31 1.52 6.31
C LEU A 67 -8.79 1.62 6.72
N ASP A 68 -9.26 2.81 7.11
CA ASP A 68 -10.66 3.02 7.47
C ASP A 68 -11.62 2.83 6.28
N ILE A 69 -11.17 3.13 5.04
CA ILE A 69 -11.90 2.77 3.83
C ILE A 69 -11.95 1.23 3.68
N CYS A 70 -10.81 0.54 3.84
CA CYS A 70 -10.75 -0.92 3.74
C CYS A 70 -11.67 -1.62 4.76
N LYS A 71 -11.78 -1.08 5.98
CA LYS A 71 -12.65 -1.62 7.04
C LYS A 71 -14.13 -1.60 6.69
N LYS A 72 -14.58 -0.72 5.78
CA LYS A 72 -15.98 -0.72 5.31
C LYS A 72 -16.37 -2.07 4.67
N GLN A 73 -15.42 -2.71 4.00
CA GLN A 73 -15.62 -4.03 3.37
C GLN A 73 -15.20 -5.18 4.29
N TYR A 74 -14.13 -5.00 5.07
CA TYR A 74 -13.61 -6.02 6.00
C TYR A 74 -13.44 -5.44 7.41
N PRO A 75 -14.53 -5.43 8.22
CA PRO A 75 -14.50 -4.88 9.58
C PRO A 75 -13.55 -5.62 10.53
N VAL A 76 -13.11 -6.83 10.16
CA VAL A 76 -12.15 -7.63 10.93
C VAL A 76 -10.73 -7.05 10.91
N LEU A 77 -10.42 -6.13 9.99
CA LEU A 77 -9.15 -5.41 9.96
C LEU A 77 -9.01 -4.55 11.23
N LYS A 78 -8.15 -4.98 12.15
CA LYS A 78 -7.81 -4.24 13.37
C LYS A 78 -6.57 -3.38 13.14
N LYS A 79 -6.44 -2.33 13.95
CA LYS A 79 -5.20 -1.55 14.08
C LYS A 79 -4.16 -2.36 14.85
#